data_AF-R7ZEH4-F1
#
_entry.id   AF-R7ZEH4-F1
#
_cell.length_a   1.000
_cell.length_b   1.000
_cell.length_c   1.000
_cell.angle_alpha   90.00
_cell.angle_beta   90.00
_cell.angle_gamma   90.00
#
_symmetry.space_group_name_H-M   'P 1'
#
loop_
_entity.id
_entity.type
_entity.pdbx_description
1 polymer ?
#
loop_
_entity_poly.entity_id
_entity_poly.type
_entity_poly.pdbx_seq_one_letter_code
_entity_poly.pdbx_strand_id
1 'polypeptide(L)'
;MFCPHCGEEIAVQAEICPKCGVRVHKTQPEVDEANVAINILSVCCTPLIGFIMYFLWKDNKPKAAKSALVWALIAIALYIVLIVGFGVLGFLLDDGY
;
A
#
# COMPACT_ATOMS: atom_id res chain seq x y z
N MET A 1 8.37 7.99 -32.32
CA MET A 1 8.32 9.02 -31.23
C MET A 1 9.61 9.82 -31.28
N PHE A 2 9.73 10.99 -30.64
CA PHE A 2 10.97 11.78 -30.67
C PHE A 2 11.72 11.71 -29.34
N CYS A 3 13.04 11.73 -29.38
CA CYS A 3 13.87 11.77 -28.17
C CYS A 3 13.71 13.14 -27.48
N PRO A 4 13.35 13.21 -26.18
CA PRO A 4 13.17 14.47 -25.46
C PRO A 4 14.47 15.25 -25.23
N HIS A 5 15.62 14.60 -25.39
CA HIS A 5 16.93 15.23 -25.17
C HIS A 5 17.53 15.80 -26.46
N CYS A 6 17.47 15.07 -27.58
CA CYS A 6 18.14 15.47 -28.82
C CYS A 6 17.21 15.69 -30.01
N GLY A 7 15.90 15.47 -29.86
CA GLY A 7 14.89 15.72 -30.90
C GLY A 7 14.89 14.72 -32.07
N GLU A 8 15.70 13.66 -32.02
CA GLU A 8 15.76 12.66 -33.08
C GLU A 8 14.53 11.75 -33.10
N GLU A 9 14.13 11.30 -34.30
CA GLU A 9 13.09 10.29 -34.43
C GLU A 9 13.60 8.92 -33.98
N ILE A 10 12.84 8.28 -33.09
CA ILE A 10 13.17 7.00 -32.48
C ILE A 10 11.97 6.06 -32.54
N ALA A 11 12.26 4.76 -32.61
CA ALA A 11 11.24 3.71 -32.55
C ALA A 11 10.43 3.83 -31.25
N VAL A 12 9.14 3.48 -31.30
CA VAL A 12 8.21 3.60 -30.16
C VAL A 12 8.66 2.72 -28.98
N GLN A 13 9.25 1.57 -29.29
CA GLN A 13 9.80 0.61 -28.33
C GLN A 13 11.29 0.84 -28.01
N ALA A 14 11.91 1.92 -28.49
CA ALA A 14 13.30 2.19 -28.15
C ALA A 14 13.42 2.48 -26.65
N GLU A 15 14.24 1.72 -25.92
CA GLU A 15 14.55 2.01 -24.52
C GLU A 15 15.63 3.08 -24.38
N ILE A 16 16.55 3.12 -25.33
CA ILE A 16 17.69 4.03 -25.40
C ILE A 16 17.69 4.70 -26.78
N CYS A 17 17.91 6.01 -26.80
CA CYS A 17 18.11 6.73 -28.04
C CYS A 17 19.48 6.34 -28.67
N PRO A 18 19.52 5.81 -29.90
CA PRO A 18 20.78 5.41 -30.54
C PRO A 18 21.70 6.59 -30.89
N LYS A 19 21.18 7.82 -30.91
CA LYS A 19 21.96 9.03 -31.23
C LYS A 19 22.66 9.64 -30.01
N CYS A 20 21.95 9.78 -28.89
CA CYS A 20 22.45 10.49 -27.71
C CYS A 20 22.68 9.59 -26.48
N GLY A 21 22.26 8.32 -26.52
CA GLY A 21 22.43 7.38 -25.41
C GLY A 21 21.47 7.57 -24.23
N VAL A 22 20.57 8.56 -24.28
CA VAL A 22 19.59 8.80 -23.21
C VAL A 22 18.50 7.72 -23.22
N ARG A 23 18.14 7.22 -22.03
CA ARG A 23 17.00 6.32 -21.84
C ARG A 23 15.69 7.08 -22.02
N VAL A 24 14.86 6.58 -22.92
CA VAL A 24 13.62 7.23 -23.39
C VAL A 24 12.37 6.46 -22.99
N HIS A 25 12.50 5.16 -22.73
CA HIS A 25 11.39 4.37 -22.18
C HIS A 25 11.31 4.58 -20.68
N LYS A 26 10.29 5.33 -20.24
CA LYS A 26 9.85 5.30 -18.85
C LYS A 26 9.10 3.99 -18.67
N THR A 27 9.72 3.00 -18.03
CA THR A 27 9.00 1.87 -17.44
C THR A 27 7.80 2.47 -16.73
N GLN A 28 6.59 2.14 -17.21
CA GLN A 28 5.36 2.64 -16.64
C GLN A 28 5.44 2.39 -15.12
N PRO A 29 5.21 3.40 -14.27
CA PRO A 29 5.09 3.12 -12.86
C PRO A 29 3.99 2.08 -12.70
N GLU A 30 4.39 0.91 -12.23
CA GLU A 30 3.53 -0.21 -11.83
C GLU A 30 2.26 0.36 -11.20
N VAL A 31 1.12 0.09 -11.87
CA VAL A 31 -0.22 0.57 -11.53
C VAL A 31 -0.37 0.63 -10.01
N ASP A 32 -0.52 1.85 -9.50
CA ASP A 32 -0.83 2.17 -8.10
C ASP A 32 -2.28 1.77 -7.75
N GLU A 33 -2.68 0.54 -8.09
CA GLU A 33 -3.92 -0.03 -7.60
C GLU A 33 -3.59 -0.78 -6.31
N ALA A 34 -4.00 -0.17 -5.20
CA ALA A 34 -4.06 -0.86 -3.93
C ALA A 34 -5.03 -2.04 -4.10
N ASN A 35 -4.52 -3.22 -4.43
CA ASN A 35 -5.31 -4.44 -4.45
C ASN A 35 -5.85 -4.64 -3.04
N VAL A 36 -7.15 -4.41 -2.88
CA VAL A 36 -7.90 -4.63 -1.65
C VAL A 36 -7.63 -6.03 -1.09
N ALA A 37 -7.35 -7.01 -1.96
CA ALA A 37 -6.92 -8.36 -1.60
C ALA A 37 -5.61 -8.42 -0.76
N ILE A 38 -4.61 -7.57 -1.04
CA ILE A 38 -3.35 -7.51 -0.28
C ILE A 38 -3.59 -6.86 1.09
N ASN A 39 -4.44 -5.83 1.13
CA ASN A 39 -4.82 -5.17 2.39
C ASN A 39 -5.62 -6.10 3.31
N ILE A 40 -6.52 -6.93 2.76
CA ILE A 40 -7.30 -7.90 3.56
C ILE A 40 -6.41 -9.01 4.12
N LEU A 41 -5.43 -9.50 3.34
CA LEU A 41 -4.49 -10.51 3.82
C LEU A 41 -3.57 -9.97 4.94
N SER A 42 -3.16 -8.70 4.85
CA SER A 42 -2.36 -8.02 5.87
C SER A 42 -3.12 -7.83 7.19
N VAL A 43 -4.43 -7.61 7.14
CA VAL A 43 -5.27 -7.39 8.33
C VAL A 43 -5.49 -8.68 9.12
N CYS A 44 -5.37 -9.85 8.47
CA CYS A 44 -5.67 -11.15 9.08
C CYS A 44 -4.68 -11.58 10.19
N CYS A 45 -3.39 -11.19 10.11
CA CYS A 45 -2.38 -11.74 11.03
C CYS A 45 -1.70 -10.73 11.98
N THR A 46 -1.57 -9.43 11.68
CA THR A 46 -1.02 -8.49 12.68
C THR A 46 -1.25 -7.01 12.34
N PRO A 47 -1.84 -6.22 13.24
CA PRO A 47 -1.90 -4.75 13.07
C PRO A 47 -0.51 -4.09 12.97
N LEU A 48 0.52 -4.72 13.57
CA LEU A 48 1.91 -4.27 13.50
C LEU A 48 2.47 -4.21 12.07
N ILE A 49 2.03 -5.10 11.18
CA ILE A 49 2.52 -5.13 9.79
C ILE A 49 2.01 -3.91 9.01
N GLY A 50 0.79 -3.43 9.29
CA GLY A 50 0.27 -2.21 8.68
C GLY A 50 1.14 -0.98 9.00
N PHE A 51 1.71 -0.93 10.20
CA PHE A 51 2.62 0.14 10.61
C PHE A 51 3.99 0.03 9.90
N ILE A 52 4.52 -1.17 9.73
CA ILE A 52 5.80 -1.42 9.03
C ILE A 52 5.66 -1.15 7.52
N MET A 53 4.56 -1.58 6.91
CA MET A 53 4.26 -1.35 5.48
C MET A 53 4.14 0.15 5.16
N TYR A 54 3.57 0.95 6.07
CA TYR A 54 3.52 2.42 5.93
C TYR A 54 4.93 3.03 5.83
N PHE A 55 5.89 2.55 6.62
CA PHE A 55 7.28 3.00 6.53
C PHE A 55 8.00 2.51 5.27
N LEU A 56 7.72 1.29 4.79
CA LEU A 56 8.29 0.75 3.55
C LEU A 56 7.79 1.46 2.27
N TRP A 57 6.53 1.90 2.25
CA TRP A 57 5.92 2.58 1.10
C TRP A 57 5.91 4.11 1.19
N LYS A 58 6.53 4.68 2.22
CA LYS A 58 6.53 6.13 2.48
C LYS A 58 7.00 6.95 1.28
N ASP A 59 8.07 6.52 0.64
CA ASP A 59 8.73 7.30 -0.41
C ASP A 59 8.28 6.91 -1.82
N ASN A 60 7.80 5.67 -2.00
CA ASN A 60 7.47 5.15 -3.33
C ASN A 60 5.97 5.27 -3.68
N LYS A 61 5.04 5.07 -2.72
CA LYS A 61 3.58 4.97 -2.98
C LYS A 61 2.74 5.64 -1.86
N PRO A 62 2.74 6.97 -1.73
CA PRO A 62 2.16 7.68 -0.59
C PRO A 62 0.62 7.59 -0.52
N LYS A 63 -0.06 7.37 -1.65
CA LYS A 63 -1.53 7.20 -1.68
C LYS A 63 -1.96 5.83 -1.14
N ALA A 64 -1.25 4.77 -1.51
CA ALA A 64 -1.49 3.41 -1.01
C ALA A 64 -1.11 3.29 0.47
N ALA A 65 -0.04 3.95 0.90
CA ALA A 65 0.37 3.97 2.31
C ALA A 65 -0.69 4.62 3.21
N LYS A 66 -1.31 5.73 2.79
CA LYS A 66 -2.36 6.40 3.58
C LYS A 66 -3.63 5.57 3.70
N SER A 67 -4.08 4.92 2.62
CA SER A 67 -5.27 4.08 2.68
C SER A 67 -5.04 2.85 3.56
N ALA A 68 -3.89 2.17 3.42
CA ALA A 68 -3.52 1.03 4.26
C ALA A 68 -3.48 1.41 5.75
N LEU A 69 -2.91 2.56 6.10
CA LEU A 69 -2.84 3.05 7.48
C LEU A 69 -4.24 3.31 8.07
N VAL A 70 -5.15 3.92 7.30
CA VAL A 70 -6.52 4.19 7.76
C VAL A 70 -7.28 2.89 8.04
N TRP A 71 -7.19 1.90 7.13
CA TRP A 71 -7.83 0.59 7.34
C TRP A 71 -7.22 -0.17 8.52
N ALA A 72 -5.91 -0.09 8.71
CA ALA A 72 -5.24 -0.69 9.87
C ALA A 72 -5.72 -0.08 11.20
N LEU A 73 -5.87 1.24 11.27
CA LEU A 73 -6.39 1.93 12.46
C LEU A 73 -7.83 1.54 12.77
N ILE A 74 -8.70 1.45 11.74
CA ILE A 74 -10.09 1.02 11.91
C ILE A 74 -10.16 -0.42 12.44
N ALA A 75 -9.34 -1.33 11.88
CA ALA A 75 -9.29 -2.71 12.32
C ALA A 75 -8.84 -2.85 13.78
N ILE A 76 -7.82 -2.09 14.20
CA ILE A 76 -7.35 -2.05 15.59
C ILE A 76 -8.46 -1.54 16.53
N ALA A 77 -9.14 -0.45 16.15
CA ALA A 77 -10.20 0.12 16.96
C ALA A 77 -11.36 -0.88 17.16
N LEU A 78 -11.80 -1.56 16.09
CA LEU A 78 -12.84 -2.58 16.17
C LEU A 78 -12.42 -3.77 17.05
N TYR A 79 -11.16 -4.22 16.93
CA TYR A 79 -10.64 -5.31 17.75
C TYR A 79 -10.64 -4.98 19.25
N ILE A 80 -10.21 -3.77 19.62
CA ILE A 80 -10.23 -3.31 21.01
C ILE A 80 -11.66 -3.23 21.54
N VAL A 81 -12.59 -2.67 20.76
CA VAL A 81 -14.01 -2.59 21.14
C VAL A 81 -14.61 -3.97 21.39
N LEU A 82 -14.29 -4.95 20.53
CA LEU A 82 -14.73 -6.33 20.72
C LEU A 82 -14.15 -6.95 21.99
N ILE A 83 -12.84 -6.83 22.23
CA ILE A 83 -12.22 -7.36 23.46
C ILE A 83 -12.83 -6.74 24.71
N VAL A 84 -13.02 -5.42 24.74
CA VAL A 84 -13.60 -4.74 25.91
C VAL A 84 -15.06 -5.15 26.08
N GLY A 85 -15.84 -5.22 25.00
CA GLY A 85 -17.24 -5.65 25.04
C GLY A 85 -17.39 -7.09 25.54
N PHE A 86 -16.61 -8.03 25.00
CA PHE A 86 -16.61 -9.43 25.45
C PHE A 86 -16.01 -9.60 26.85
N GLY A 87 -15.00 -8.81 27.22
CA GLY A 87 -14.39 -8.83 28.56
C GLY A 87 -15.35 -8.32 29.64
N VAL A 88 -16.08 -7.22 29.37
CA VAL A 88 -17.11 -6.70 30.28
C VAL A 88 -18.29 -7.65 30.34
N LEU A 89 -18.74 -8.21 29.22
CA LEU A 89 -19.80 -9.22 29.21
C LEU A 89 -19.38 -10.47 29.99
N GLY A 90 -18.14 -10.94 29.82
CA GLY A 90 -17.58 -12.07 30.55
C GLY A 90 -17.51 -11.78 32.06
N PHE A 91 -17.07 -10.59 32.46
CA PHE A 91 -17.05 -10.15 33.85
C PHE A 91 -18.46 -10.10 34.47
N LEU A 92 -19.45 -9.56 33.75
CA LEU A 92 -20.84 -9.48 34.22
C LEU A 92 -21.55 -10.84 34.28
N LEU A 93 -21.11 -11.83 33.49
CA LEU A 93 -21.64 -13.19 33.53
C LEU A 93 -20.98 -14.04 34.64
N ASP A 94 -19.77 -13.69 35.10
CA ASP A 94 -19.07 -14.36 36.20
C ASP A 94 -19.65 -14.02 37.58
N ASP A 95 -20.24 -12.82 37.74
CA ASP A 95 -21.01 -12.44 38.95
C ASP A 95 -22.30 -13.28 39.15
N GLY A 96 -22.64 -14.14 38.18
CA GLY A 96 -23.89 -14.91 38.14
C GLY A 96 -23.78 -16.43 38.36
N TYR A 97 -22.58 -17.01 38.50
CA TYR A 97 -22.39 -18.46 38.68
C TYR A 97 -21.76 -18.83 40.03
#